data_AF-A0A1B6EZM4-F1
#
_entry.id   AF-A0A1B6EZM4-F1
#
_cell.length_a   1.000
_cell.length_b   1.000
_cell.length_c   1.000
_cell.angle_alpha   90.00
_cell.angle_beta   90.00
_cell.angle_gamma   90.00
#
_symmetry.space_group_name_H-M   'P 1'
#
loop_
_entity.id
_entity.type
_entity.pdbx_description
1 polymer ?
#
loop_
_entity_poly.entity_id
_entity_poly.type
_entity_poly.pdbx_seq_one_letter_code
_entity_poly.pdbx_strand_id
1 'polypeptide(L)'
;ENGNTLAQMYALPDGEVRFYAPQQDTEIQFDGTAVKINAQNSYRSEVLGLCGTFNTQPVDDFTTPQGYILQNPYEFAATYALESSSCQGPAKELKARAQQQIAGGHYSRNVVI
;
A
#
# COMPACT_ATOMS: atom_id res chain seq x y z
N GLU A 1 29.16 -17.52 -16.24
CA GLU A 1 27.86 -17.33 -15.56
C GLU A 1 27.24 -16.06 -16.11
N ASN A 2 26.13 -16.16 -16.85
CA ASN A 2 25.43 -14.99 -17.36
C ASN A 2 24.53 -14.47 -16.22
N GLY A 3 25.02 -13.49 -15.46
CA GLY A 3 24.29 -12.93 -14.33
C GLY A 3 23.00 -12.25 -14.80
N ASN A 4 21.85 -12.79 -14.42
CA ASN A 4 20.56 -12.13 -14.65
C ASN A 4 20.42 -11.00 -13.64
N THR A 5 20.29 -9.77 -14.13
CA THR A 5 19.99 -8.61 -13.28
C THR A 5 18.61 -8.77 -12.66
N LEU A 6 18.55 -8.81 -11.33
CA LEU A 6 17.30 -8.92 -10.56
C LEU A 6 16.64 -7.54 -10.38
N ALA A 7 17.45 -6.53 -10.10
CA ALA A 7 17.02 -5.14 -9.96
C ALA A 7 18.19 -4.20 -10.25
N GLN A 8 17.86 -2.95 -10.59
CA GLN A 8 18.80 -1.87 -10.83
C GLN A 8 18.38 -0.68 -9.98
N MET A 9 19.34 0.00 -9.36
CA MET A 9 19.11 1.25 -8.66
C MET A 9 20.06 2.31 -9.21
N TYR A 10 19.54 3.48 -9.59
CA TYR A 10 20.34 4.57 -10.12
C TYR A 10 19.75 5.93 -9.75
N ALA A 11 20.62 6.93 -9.62
CA ALA A 11 20.23 8.32 -9.40
C ALA A 11 20.07 9.04 -10.75
N LEU A 12 19.03 9.86 -10.85
CA LEU A 12 18.75 10.74 -11.99
C LEU A 12 19.40 12.12 -11.78
N PRO A 13 19.64 12.89 -12.85
CA PRO A 13 20.30 14.20 -12.76
C PRO A 13 19.57 15.24 -11.90
N ASP A 14 18.27 15.08 -11.71
CA ASP A 14 17.42 15.93 -10.87
C ASP A 14 17.47 15.55 -9.37
N GLY A 15 18.19 14.49 -9.01
CA GLY A 15 18.32 14.00 -7.64
C GLY A 15 17.35 12.88 -7.28
N GLU A 16 16.46 12.46 -8.18
CA GLU A 16 15.59 11.31 -7.94
C GLU A 16 16.38 10.00 -7.93
N VAL A 17 16.03 9.08 -7.04
CA VAL A 17 16.52 7.70 -7.04
C VAL A 17 15.47 6.81 -7.65
N ARG A 18 15.85 6.04 -8.67
CA ARG A 18 15.00 5.06 -9.31
C ARG A 18 15.47 3.65 -9.00
N PHE A 19 14.54 2.81 -8.56
CA PHE A 19 14.71 1.37 -8.41
C PHE A 19 13.82 0.67 -9.45
N TYR A 20 14.42 -0.14 -10.31
CA TYR A 20 13.73 -0.86 -11.37
C TYR A 20 13.99 -2.37 -11.24
N ALA A 21 12.91 -3.14 -11.09
CA ALA A 21 12.93 -4.59 -10.96
C ALA A 21 12.18 -5.21 -12.16
N PRO A 22 12.87 -5.49 -13.28
CA PRO A 22 12.23 -5.88 -14.54
C PRO A 22 11.50 -7.23 -14.46
N GLN A 23 11.98 -8.17 -13.65
CA GLN A 23 11.37 -9.50 -13.52
C GLN A 23 10.05 -9.44 -12.73
N GLN A 24 9.88 -8.41 -11.92
CA GLN A 24 8.72 -8.11 -11.10
C GLN A 24 7.93 -6.94 -11.69
N ASP A 25 8.27 -6.48 -12.90
CA ASP A 25 7.62 -5.39 -13.62
C ASP A 25 7.20 -4.22 -12.71
N THR A 26 8.14 -3.76 -11.88
CA THR A 26 7.89 -2.73 -10.86
C THR A 26 8.99 -1.67 -10.92
N GLU A 27 8.59 -0.41 -10.84
CA GLU A 27 9.49 0.74 -10.72
C GLU A 27 9.11 1.58 -9.51
N ILE A 28 10.11 1.98 -8.72
CA ILE A 28 9.97 2.88 -7.58
C ILE A 28 10.83 4.11 -7.82
N GLN A 29 10.27 5.29 -7.59
CA GLN A 29 10.94 6.58 -7.69
C GLN A 29 10.88 7.28 -6.34
N PHE A 30 11.99 7.86 -5.90
CA PHE A 30 12.09 8.62 -4.65
C PHE A 30 12.82 9.93 -4.90
N ASP A 31 12.19 11.06 -4.59
CA ASP A 31 12.73 12.40 -4.84
C ASP A 31 13.46 13.01 -3.61
N GLY A 32 13.62 12.23 -2.52
CA GLY A 32 14.11 12.72 -1.23
C GLY A 32 13.00 13.00 -0.21
N THR A 33 11.76 13.13 -0.66
CA THR A 33 10.58 13.43 0.18
C THR A 33 9.42 12.45 -0.05
N ALA A 34 9.10 12.16 -1.30
CA ALA A 34 7.96 11.34 -1.72
C ALA A 34 8.42 10.08 -2.46
N VAL A 35 7.69 8.99 -2.25
CA VAL A 35 7.86 7.73 -2.98
C VAL A 35 6.70 7.56 -3.96
N LYS A 36 7.03 7.27 -5.21
CA LYS A 36 6.07 6.88 -6.24
C LYS A 36 6.36 5.44 -6.66
N ILE A 37 5.32 4.61 -6.64
CA ILE A 37 5.37 3.22 -7.11
C ILE A 37 4.61 3.16 -8.43
N ASN A 38 5.26 2.66 -9.47
CA ASN A 38 4.64 2.36 -10.74
C ASN A 38 4.50 0.84 -10.85
N ALA A 39 3.28 0.37 -10.65
CA ALA A 39 2.91 -1.03 -10.81
C ALA A 39 2.32 -1.24 -12.21
N GLN A 40 2.76 -2.30 -12.87
CA GLN A 40 2.32 -2.61 -14.22
C GLN A 40 0.96 -3.30 -14.21
N ASN A 41 0.27 -3.31 -15.37
CA ASN A 41 -1.10 -3.82 -15.46
C ASN A 41 -1.23 -5.32 -15.10
N SER A 42 -0.12 -6.07 -15.06
CA SER A 42 -0.06 -7.43 -14.51
C SER A 42 -0.44 -7.52 -13.04
N TYR A 43 -0.34 -6.42 -12.28
CA TYR A 43 -0.75 -6.30 -10.89
C TYR A 43 -2.19 -5.82 -10.71
N ARG A 44 -2.94 -5.56 -11.79
CA ARG A 44 -4.30 -5.04 -11.72
C ARG A 44 -5.19 -6.02 -10.96
N SER A 45 -5.86 -5.54 -9.91
CA SER A 45 -6.68 -6.35 -8.99
C SER A 45 -5.91 -7.43 -8.20
N GLU A 46 -4.58 -7.41 -8.21
CA GLU A 46 -3.72 -8.39 -7.51
C GLU A 46 -2.92 -7.76 -6.35
N VAL A 47 -3.21 -6.49 -6.03
CA VAL A 47 -2.52 -5.76 -4.97
C VAL A 47 -3.51 -5.22 -3.94
N LEU A 48 -3.01 -5.09 -2.72
CA LEU A 48 -3.74 -4.55 -1.60
C LEU A 48 -2.76 -3.76 -0.73
N GLY A 49 -3.10 -2.51 -0.39
CA GLY A 49 -2.22 -1.66 0.38
C GLY A 49 -2.74 -0.25 0.58
N LEU A 50 -1.89 0.61 1.15
CA LEU A 50 -2.18 2.03 1.32
C LEU A 50 -2.42 2.78 0.00
N CYS A 51 -1.94 2.23 -1.13
CA CYS A 51 -2.17 2.76 -2.47
C CYS A 51 -3.46 2.24 -3.13
N GLY A 52 -4.30 1.47 -2.42
CA GLY A 52 -5.56 0.94 -2.94
C GLY A 52 -5.48 -0.51 -3.40
N THR A 53 -6.49 -0.91 -4.17
CA THR A 53 -6.69 -2.28 -4.70
C THR A 53 -6.27 -2.42 -6.16
N PHE A 54 -5.97 -1.29 -6.82
CA PHE A 54 -5.57 -1.20 -8.23
C PHE A 54 -6.50 -1.95 -9.20
N ASN A 55 -7.81 -1.94 -8.93
CA ASN A 55 -8.81 -2.59 -9.78
C ASN A 55 -9.57 -1.59 -10.67
N THR A 56 -9.32 -0.28 -10.51
CA THR A 56 -10.02 0.87 -11.12
C THR A 56 -11.38 1.19 -10.49
N GLN A 57 -11.62 0.79 -9.25
CA GLN A 57 -12.83 1.06 -8.47
C GLN A 57 -12.48 1.87 -7.21
N PRO A 58 -12.52 3.21 -7.25
CA PRO A 58 -12.10 4.04 -6.11
C PRO A 58 -12.88 3.81 -4.81
N VAL A 59 -14.08 3.23 -4.92
CA VAL A 59 -14.95 2.94 -3.77
C VAL A 59 -14.38 1.89 -2.83
N ASP A 60 -13.48 1.02 -3.30
CA ASP A 60 -12.89 -0.05 -2.50
C ASP A 60 -11.39 0.11 -2.22
N ASP A 61 -10.78 1.24 -2.62
CA ASP A 61 -9.37 1.51 -2.36
C ASP A 61 -9.03 1.51 -0.87
N PHE A 62 -10.00 1.81 0.01
CA PHE A 62 -9.83 1.72 1.46
C PHE A 62 -10.14 0.33 2.02
N THR A 63 -9.76 -0.73 1.29
CA THR A 63 -9.86 -2.12 1.73
C THR A 63 -8.73 -2.45 2.72
N THR A 64 -9.08 -2.85 3.94
CA THR A 64 -8.12 -3.24 5.00
C THR A 64 -7.46 -4.59 4.70
N PRO A 65 -6.37 -4.96 5.41
CA PRO A 65 -5.79 -6.30 5.30
C PRO A 65 -6.76 -7.45 5.60
N GLN A 66 -7.82 -7.18 6.37
CA GLN A 66 -8.88 -8.17 6.69
C GLN A 66 -10.00 -8.19 5.64
N GLY A 67 -9.92 -7.32 4.62
CA GLY A 67 -10.85 -7.24 3.52
C GLY A 67 -12.11 -6.42 3.80
N TYR A 68 -12.06 -5.42 4.70
CA TYR A 68 -13.20 -4.53 4.95
C TYR A 68 -12.99 -3.18 4.29
N ILE A 69 -14.04 -2.60 3.71
CA ILE A 69 -13.99 -1.29 3.06
C ILE A 69 -14.32 -0.23 4.10
N LEU A 70 -13.33 0.57 4.47
CA LEU A 70 -13.48 1.66 5.44
C LEU A 70 -13.77 2.98 4.73
N GLN A 71 -14.46 3.89 5.42
CA GLN A 71 -14.77 5.22 4.89
C GLN A 71 -13.83 6.30 5.44
N ASN A 72 -13.27 6.08 6.64
CA ASN A 72 -12.35 7.02 7.26
C ASN A 72 -10.90 6.71 6.82
N PRO A 73 -10.22 7.61 6.10
CA PRO A 73 -8.86 7.37 5.60
C PRO A 73 -7.82 7.18 6.72
N TYR A 74 -8.00 7.84 7.86
CA TYR A 74 -7.05 7.72 8.99
C TYR A 74 -7.18 6.38 9.70
N GLU A 75 -8.42 5.91 9.89
CA GLU A 75 -8.68 4.58 10.44
C GLU A 75 -8.23 3.49 9.47
N PHE A 76 -8.50 3.66 8.17
CA PHE A 76 -7.99 2.79 7.11
C PHE A 76 -6.47 2.69 7.13
N ALA A 77 -5.75 3.83 7.07
CA ALA A 77 -4.29 3.84 7.04
C ALA A 77 -3.70 3.19 8.30
N ALA A 78 -4.34 3.39 9.46
CA ALA A 78 -3.92 2.77 10.71
C ALA A 78 -4.04 1.24 10.69
N THR A 79 -4.91 0.64 9.88
CA THR A 79 -4.99 -0.83 9.76
C THR A 79 -3.74 -1.47 9.16
N TYR A 80 -2.97 -0.73 8.36
CA TYR A 80 -1.68 -1.13 7.79
C TYR A 80 -0.48 -0.80 8.68
N ALA A 81 -0.68 -0.15 9.83
CA ALA A 81 0.42 0.19 10.71
C ALA A 81 1.11 -1.08 11.26
N LEU A 82 2.43 -1.12 11.12
CA LEU A 82 3.28 -2.13 11.74
C LEU A 82 3.36 -1.86 13.25
N GLU A 83 2.76 -2.75 14.03
CA GLU A 83 2.78 -2.65 15.48
C GLU A 83 4.14 -3.05 16.02
N SER A 84 4.90 -2.08 16.49
CA SER A 84 6.15 -2.27 17.22
C SER A 84 6.07 -1.50 18.54
N SER A 85 6.96 -1.87 19.48
CA SER A 85 7.13 -1.14 20.74
C SER A 85 7.46 0.34 20.52
N SER A 86 8.10 0.67 19.40
CA SER A 86 8.44 2.04 18.98
C SER A 86 7.34 2.77 18.21
N CYS A 87 6.18 2.16 17.94
CA CYS A 87 5.09 2.85 17.26
C CYS A 87 4.54 3.97 18.17
N GLN A 88 4.75 5.21 17.74
CA GLN A 88 4.33 6.44 18.39
C GLN A 88 3.21 7.10 17.59
N GLY A 89 2.30 7.81 18.27
CA GLY A 89 1.23 8.57 17.63
C GLY A 89 -0.11 7.83 17.53
N PRO A 90 -1.06 8.38 16.74
CA PRO A 90 -2.48 8.01 16.83
C PRO A 90 -2.80 6.66 16.17
N ALA A 91 -1.86 6.04 15.45
CA ALA A 91 -2.09 4.82 14.69
C ALA A 91 -2.65 3.67 15.56
N LYS A 92 -2.16 3.52 16.80
CA LYS A 92 -2.65 2.50 17.74
C LYS A 92 -4.14 2.69 18.06
N GLU A 93 -4.51 3.92 18.41
CA GLU A 93 -5.88 4.26 18.77
C GLU A 93 -6.83 4.19 17.56
N LEU A 94 -6.40 4.70 16.41
CA LEU A 94 -7.16 4.65 15.17
C LEU A 94 -7.39 3.21 14.69
N LYS A 95 -6.39 2.34 14.82
CA LYS A 95 -6.52 0.91 14.51
C LYS A 95 -7.50 0.22 15.45
N ALA A 96 -7.47 0.53 16.74
CA ALA A 96 -8.44 0.00 17.69
C ALA A 96 -9.87 0.46 17.38
N ARG A 97 -10.08 1.73 17.01
CA ARG A 97 -11.39 2.25 16.57
C ARG A 97 -11.88 1.55 15.30
N ALA A 98 -11.01 1.38 14.31
CA ALA A 98 -11.32 0.64 13.08
C ALA A 98 -11.81 -0.78 13.41
N GLN A 99 -11.09 -1.50 14.27
CA GLN A 99 -11.45 -2.86 14.68
C GLN A 99 -12.79 -2.93 15.41
N GLN A 100 -13.09 -1.97 16.29
CA GLN A 100 -14.37 -1.89 16.99
C GLN A 100 -15.53 -1.69 16.02
N GLN A 101 -15.38 -0.79 15.04
CA GLN A 101 -16.42 -0.54 14.04
C GLN A 101 -16.61 -1.72 13.09
N ILE A 102 -15.53 -2.40 12.68
CA ILE A 102 -15.61 -3.65 11.91
C ILE A 102 -16.37 -4.72 12.71
N ALA A 103 -16.02 -4.93 13.98
CA ALA A 103 -16.70 -5.88 14.86
C ALA A 103 -18.18 -5.52 15.10
N GLY A 104 -18.51 -4.23 15.08
CA GLY A 104 -19.89 -3.73 15.17
C GLY A 104 -20.69 -3.85 13.87
N GLY A 105 -20.12 -4.37 12.78
CA GLY A 105 -20.82 -4.56 11.50
C GLY A 105 -21.06 -3.26 10.73
N HIS A 106 -20.30 -2.21 11.00
CA HIS A 106 -20.44 -0.90 10.33
C HIS A 106 -19.87 -0.89 8.91
N TYR A 107 -19.08 -1.90 8.54
CA TYR A 107 -18.35 -1.96 7.26
C TYR A 107 -18.66 -3.21 6.47
N SER A 108 -18.73 -3.03 5.15
CA SER A 108 -18.90 -4.13 4.19
C SER A 108 -17.57 -4.82 3.93
N ARG A 109 -17.63 -6.13 3.70
CA ARG A 109 -16.48 -6.91 3.24
C ARG A 109 -16.31 -6.73 1.73
N ASN A 110 -15.08 -6.47 1.28
CA ASN A 110 -14.73 -6.58 -0.11
C ASN A 110 -14.64 -8.07 -0.48
N VAL A 111 -15.42 -8.48 -1.49
CA VAL A 111 -15.47 -9.86 -1.99
C VAL A 111 -14.76 -9.99 -3.35
N VAL A 112 -14.15 -8.90 -3.83
CA VAL A 112 -13.49 -8.76 -5.13
C VAL A 112 -11.97 -8.55 -4.93
N ILE A 113 -11.45 -8.89 -3.76
CA ILE A 113 -10.02 -9.03 -3.46
C ILE A 113 -9.55 -10.44 -3.75
#